data_AF-B8BU52-F1
#
_entry.id   AF-B8BU52-F1
#
_cell.length_a   1.000
_cell.length_b   1.000
_cell.length_c   1.000
_cell.angle_alpha   90.00
_cell.angle_beta   90.00
_cell.angle_gamma   90.00
#
_symmetry.space_group_name_H-M   'P 1'
#
loop_
_entity.id
_entity.type
_entity.pdbx_description
1 polymer ?
#
loop_
_entity_poly.entity_id
_entity_poly.type
_entity_poly.pdbx_seq_one_letter_code
_entity_poly.pdbx_strand_id
1 'polypeptide(L)'
;MKFVSCISSVVVLATTTTPPNNQAMAFSTLRMQSNDPSFPPPLRAIAHAPPSHTSLKFTSPPKSVLSLRLASATAVPAAEQAPAAKTPSDSSKKTKTLGLITFDLDDSLYPIDPVLSDANKAFSTAMKNYGYDINPEEIVEMGIKVREEAGPAGTAMSHTEVRLEAIRREMEQKMLEKKLMECAKDWATEVESLTAPLKRSAEKWAKTAVSPSVVESIYSAWERERHHSAERHLYPDVIETIQKIKEEHPNVLIGAVTDGKANPMLMVFSLAPYFDFCMSWEDDAAGRTEFFKELGNVDGNADLQWIYNAAYEKYTQLAQNSKALKNTSDCQEEEGFEEPVWIHVGDDLAYDVGGSASCGAKTILLDLDEEYGQTAKLRFRGVMPAWNTASKEELANRKAMNDAAEEMVDKRVSRMSMLPDAIDEILKGE
;
A
#
# COMPACT_ATOMS: atom_id res chain seq x y z
N MET A 1 -39.03 -54.01 17.76
CA MET A 1 -37.58 -54.21 17.58
C MET A 1 -36.86 -53.02 18.20
N LYS A 2 -36.21 -53.21 19.34
CA LYS A 2 -35.45 -52.19 20.08
C LYS A 2 -33.97 -52.45 19.83
N PHE A 3 -33.25 -51.50 19.24
CA PHE A 3 -31.79 -51.54 19.13
C PHE A 3 -31.17 -50.89 20.36
N VAL A 4 -30.31 -51.66 21.02
CA VAL A 4 -29.57 -51.26 22.22
C VAL A 4 -28.22 -50.67 21.81
N SER A 5 -27.90 -49.53 22.43
CA SER A 5 -26.64 -48.81 22.37
C SER A 5 -25.52 -49.53 23.12
N CYS A 6 -24.33 -49.60 22.53
CA CYS A 6 -23.09 -49.94 23.23
C CYS A 6 -22.08 -48.81 23.03
N ILE A 7 -21.85 -48.06 24.11
CA ILE A 7 -20.78 -47.08 24.26
C ILE A 7 -19.57 -47.84 24.84
N SER A 8 -18.42 -47.80 24.18
CA SER A 8 -17.14 -48.23 24.76
C SER A 8 -16.29 -47.01 25.09
N SER A 9 -16.05 -46.84 26.38
CA SER A 9 -15.12 -45.86 26.95
C SER A 9 -13.68 -46.32 26.75
N VAL A 10 -12.83 -45.46 26.18
CA VAL A 10 -11.37 -45.63 26.19
C VAL A 10 -10.78 -44.71 27.25
N VAL A 11 -10.14 -45.31 28.24
CA VAL A 11 -9.40 -44.62 29.31
C VAL A 11 -8.01 -44.26 28.78
N VAL A 12 -7.66 -42.98 28.90
CA VAL A 12 -6.33 -42.43 28.62
C VAL A 12 -5.43 -42.69 29.83
N LEU A 13 -4.29 -43.35 29.62
CA LEU A 13 -3.23 -43.48 30.62
C LEU A 13 -1.94 -42.85 30.05
N ALA A 14 -1.65 -41.63 30.51
CA ALA A 14 -0.42 -40.93 30.21
C ALA A 14 0.73 -41.49 31.06
N THR A 15 1.81 -41.93 30.42
CA THR A 15 3.09 -42.21 31.08
C THR A 15 4.11 -41.19 30.60
N THR A 16 4.59 -40.37 31.52
CA THR A 16 5.67 -39.41 31.30
C THR A 16 7.01 -40.14 31.39
N THR A 17 7.75 -40.17 30.28
CA THR A 17 9.17 -40.56 30.28
C THR A 17 10.01 -39.43 29.68
N THR A 18 10.90 -38.90 30.49
CA THR A 18 11.94 -37.91 30.14
C THR A 18 13.01 -38.54 29.24
N PRO A 19 13.47 -37.87 28.17
CA PRO A 19 14.61 -38.35 27.40
C PRO A 19 15.95 -37.79 27.94
N PRO A 20 17.05 -38.57 27.89
CA PRO A 20 18.39 -38.07 28.18
C PRO A 20 19.11 -37.55 26.92
N ASN A 21 19.86 -36.47 27.17
CA ASN A 21 21.12 -36.01 26.57
C ASN A 21 21.55 -36.40 25.14
N ASN A 22 21.83 -35.33 24.39
CA ASN A 22 22.70 -35.18 23.23
C ASN A 22 23.85 -36.20 23.10
N GLN A 23 23.86 -36.94 21.99
CA GLN A 23 25.09 -37.41 21.36
C GLN A 23 25.16 -36.90 19.92
N ALA A 24 26.23 -36.16 19.65
CA ALA A 24 26.61 -35.68 18.33
C ALA A 24 27.04 -36.87 17.46
N MET A 25 26.34 -37.08 16.35
CA MET A 25 26.80 -37.99 15.28
C MET A 25 27.76 -37.22 14.39
N ALA A 26 29.06 -37.48 14.58
CA ALA A 26 30.12 -37.06 13.67
C ALA A 26 30.00 -37.87 12.37
N PHE A 27 29.71 -37.20 11.26
CA PHE A 27 29.86 -37.79 9.93
C PHE A 27 31.33 -37.81 9.54
N SER A 28 31.85 -39.03 9.37
CA SER A 28 33.19 -39.32 8.88
C SER A 28 33.35 -38.84 7.44
N THR A 29 34.28 -37.91 7.21
CA THR A 29 34.67 -37.44 5.88
C THR A 29 35.63 -38.44 5.26
N LEU A 30 35.17 -39.15 4.22
CA LEU A 30 36.03 -39.98 3.37
C LEU A 30 36.94 -39.05 2.55
N ARG A 31 38.21 -38.97 2.97
CA ARG A 31 39.26 -38.20 2.32
C ARG A 31 39.86 -39.04 1.17
N MET A 32 39.43 -38.84 -0.07
CA MET A 32 40.18 -39.30 -1.23
C MET A 32 41.31 -38.31 -1.53
N GLN A 33 42.55 -38.78 -1.44
CA GLN A 33 43.73 -38.07 -1.92
C GLN A 33 43.89 -38.31 -3.42
N SER A 34 43.70 -37.28 -4.24
CA SER A 34 44.26 -37.24 -5.60
C SER A 34 45.57 -36.45 -5.55
N ASN A 35 46.67 -37.12 -5.90
CA ASN A 35 47.98 -36.49 -6.12
C ASN A 35 48.07 -36.13 -7.60
N ASP A 36 47.84 -34.86 -7.94
CA ASP A 36 48.19 -34.30 -9.25
C ASP A 36 48.81 -32.90 -9.07
N PRO A 37 50.10 -32.68 -9.40
CA PRO A 37 50.82 -31.46 -9.03
C PRO A 37 50.70 -30.30 -10.04
N SER A 38 49.73 -30.28 -10.97
CA SER A 38 49.71 -29.30 -12.07
C SER A 38 48.65 -28.19 -12.01
N PHE A 39 48.05 -27.89 -10.85
CA PHE A 39 47.16 -26.72 -10.72
C PHE A 39 47.44 -25.90 -9.43
N PRO A 40 47.40 -24.56 -9.49
CA PRO A 40 47.59 -23.72 -8.32
C PRO A 40 46.38 -23.84 -7.38
N PRO A 41 46.57 -23.76 -6.05
CA PRO A 41 45.49 -23.91 -5.09
C PRO A 41 44.51 -22.73 -5.15
N PRO A 42 43.20 -22.95 -4.91
CA PRO A 42 42.24 -21.86 -4.82
C PRO A 42 42.51 -20.99 -3.58
N LEU A 43 42.27 -19.69 -3.72
CA LEU A 43 42.35 -18.70 -2.65
C LEU A 43 41.50 -19.14 -1.45
N ARG A 44 42.16 -19.45 -0.32
CA ARG A 44 41.51 -19.62 0.98
C ARG A 44 40.99 -18.26 1.45
N ALA A 45 39.68 -18.08 1.45
CA ALA A 45 39.06 -17.07 2.30
C ALA A 45 39.22 -17.50 3.76
N ILE A 46 40.04 -16.77 4.50
CA ILE A 46 40.20 -16.94 5.95
C ILE A 46 38.96 -16.35 6.61
N ALA A 47 38.03 -17.21 7.04
CA ALA A 47 36.97 -16.81 7.95
C ALA A 47 37.58 -16.63 9.35
N HIS A 48 37.79 -15.38 9.77
CA HIS A 48 38.06 -15.08 11.16
C HIS A 48 36.80 -15.32 12.00
N ALA A 49 36.94 -16.05 13.10
CA ALA A 49 35.90 -16.15 14.12
C ALA A 49 35.60 -14.76 14.70
N PRO A 50 34.32 -14.43 14.98
CA PRO A 50 33.97 -13.14 15.55
C PRO A 50 34.48 -13.04 17.00
N PRO A 51 34.96 -11.86 17.44
CA PRO A 51 35.37 -11.66 18.81
C PRO A 51 34.16 -11.67 19.75
N SER A 52 34.38 -12.23 20.93
CA SER A 52 33.46 -12.28 22.06
C SER A 52 33.30 -10.91 22.73
N HIS A 53 32.04 -10.53 22.95
CA HIS A 53 31.51 -9.56 23.92
C HIS A 53 32.12 -8.13 23.98
N THR A 54 31.34 -7.17 23.47
CA THR A 54 31.13 -5.88 24.16
C THR A 54 29.66 -5.50 24.06
N SER A 55 29.00 -5.41 25.22
CA SER A 55 27.64 -4.92 25.39
C SER A 55 27.57 -3.44 25.00
N LEU A 56 26.97 -3.14 23.85
CA LEU A 56 26.57 -1.78 23.50
C LEU A 56 25.16 -1.55 24.02
N LYS A 57 25.06 -0.75 25.07
CA LYS A 57 23.79 -0.21 25.56
C LYS A 57 23.23 0.73 24.48
N PHE A 58 22.12 0.35 23.87
CA PHE A 58 21.31 1.25 23.06
C PHE A 58 20.66 2.29 23.99
N THR A 59 21.11 3.54 23.91
CA THR A 59 20.36 4.68 24.40
C THR A 59 19.31 5.05 23.35
N SER A 60 18.06 5.26 23.80
CA SER A 60 16.94 5.68 22.96
C SER A 60 17.26 6.92 22.11
N PRO A 61 16.75 7.02 20.88
CA PRO A 61 16.95 8.21 20.06
C PRO A 61 16.21 9.42 20.69
N PRO A 62 16.76 10.64 20.56
CA PRO A 62 16.14 11.84 21.10
C PRO A 62 14.82 12.15 20.38
N LYS A 63 13.82 12.54 21.18
CA LYS A 63 12.57 13.15 20.70
C LYS A 63 12.86 14.50 20.04
N SER A 64 12.06 14.82 19.02
CA SER A 64 11.78 16.18 18.53
C SER A 64 12.90 16.91 17.77
N VAL A 65 12.73 17.01 16.46
CA VAL A 65 13.17 18.16 15.66
C VAL A 65 12.05 18.54 14.69
N LEU A 66 10.89 18.89 15.23
CA LEU A 66 9.83 19.58 14.50
C LEU A 66 9.48 20.83 15.30
N SER A 67 10.31 21.85 15.13
CA SER A 67 10.05 23.20 15.62
C SER A 67 10.79 24.20 14.73
N LEU A 68 10.07 25.28 14.43
CA LEU A 68 10.43 26.49 13.69
C LEU A 68 10.47 26.39 12.16
N ARG A 69 9.31 26.66 11.56
CA ARG A 69 9.19 27.73 10.57
C ARG A 69 7.94 28.56 10.84
N LEU A 70 8.12 29.63 11.61
CA LEU A 70 7.21 30.77 11.66
C LEU A 70 7.81 31.79 10.67
N ALA A 71 7.27 31.87 9.46
CA ALA A 71 7.63 32.91 8.51
C ALA A 71 6.59 34.03 8.59
N SER A 72 7.09 35.20 8.96
CA SER A 72 6.40 36.46 9.13
C SER A 72 5.87 36.97 7.78
N ALA A 73 4.56 37.16 7.65
CA ALA A 73 3.98 37.94 6.57
C ALA A 73 3.74 39.38 7.08
N THR A 74 4.39 40.31 6.40
CA THR A 74 4.43 41.75 6.64
C THR A 74 3.05 42.41 6.54
N ALA A 75 2.77 43.28 7.51
CA ALA A 75 1.63 44.18 7.53
C ALA A 75 1.63 45.17 6.34
N VAL A 76 0.46 45.34 5.71
CA VAL A 76 0.14 46.43 4.79
C VAL A 76 -0.87 47.34 5.50
N PRO A 77 -0.76 48.69 5.40
CA PRO A 77 -1.60 49.58 6.19
C PRO A 77 -3.02 49.70 5.65
N ALA A 78 -3.93 49.94 6.59
CA ALA A 78 -5.34 50.20 6.38
C ALA A 78 -5.58 51.43 5.50
N ALA A 79 -6.45 51.28 4.49
CA ALA A 79 -7.08 52.37 3.77
C ALA A 79 -8.57 52.41 4.13
N GLU A 80 -8.97 53.57 4.63
CA GLU A 80 -10.29 53.97 5.08
C GLU A 80 -11.21 54.25 3.87
N GLN A 81 -12.36 53.57 3.78
CA GLN A 81 -13.46 53.97 2.89
C GLN A 81 -14.82 53.85 3.58
N ALA A 82 -15.61 54.91 3.38
CA ALA A 82 -16.89 55.23 3.98
C ALA A 82 -18.08 54.40 3.44
N PRO A 83 -19.26 54.41 4.10
CA PRO A 83 -20.30 53.41 3.88
C PRO A 83 -21.19 53.75 2.68
N ALA A 84 -21.34 52.80 1.75
CA ALA A 84 -22.30 52.90 0.66
C ALA A 84 -23.57 52.06 0.94
N ALA A 85 -24.69 52.75 0.73
CA ALA A 85 -26.10 52.36 0.68
C ALA A 85 -26.50 50.87 0.72
N LYS A 86 -27.48 50.59 1.58
CA LYS A 86 -28.29 49.36 1.63
C LYS A 86 -29.14 49.22 0.35
N THR A 87 -28.82 48.23 -0.47
CA THR A 87 -29.70 47.66 -1.51
C THR A 87 -30.37 46.41 -0.93
N PRO A 88 -31.60 46.05 -1.38
CA PRO A 88 -32.43 45.08 -0.70
C PRO A 88 -31.91 43.65 -0.90
N SER A 89 -32.00 42.88 0.17
CA SER A 89 -31.54 41.50 0.31
C SER A 89 -32.20 40.59 -0.73
N ASP A 90 -31.40 40.22 -1.73
CA ASP A 90 -31.56 38.93 -2.40
C ASP A 90 -31.27 37.86 -1.34
N SER A 91 -32.10 36.83 -1.27
CA SER A 91 -31.86 35.70 -0.36
C SER A 91 -30.63 34.93 -0.86
N SER A 92 -29.44 35.42 -0.52
CA SER A 92 -28.18 34.76 -0.81
C SER A 92 -28.21 33.40 -0.14
N LYS A 93 -28.35 32.33 -0.92
CA LYS A 93 -28.06 30.97 -0.44
C LYS A 93 -26.67 31.04 0.19
N LYS A 94 -26.54 30.74 1.49
CA LYS A 94 -25.25 30.68 2.15
C LYS A 94 -24.42 29.63 1.41
N THR A 95 -23.28 30.04 0.87
CA THR A 95 -22.33 29.11 0.26
C THR A 95 -21.72 28.27 1.36
N LYS A 96 -21.76 26.94 1.18
CA LYS A 96 -21.15 26.03 2.14
C LYS A 96 -19.63 26.21 2.14
N THR A 97 -18.98 25.80 3.23
CA THR A 97 -17.52 25.85 3.34
C THR A 97 -16.93 24.46 3.11
N LEU A 98 -15.78 24.38 2.43
CA LEU A 98 -15.02 23.14 2.29
C LEU A 98 -14.21 22.89 3.56
N GLY A 99 -14.44 21.76 4.23
CA GLY A 99 -13.70 21.37 5.43
C GLY A 99 -12.63 20.32 5.15
N LEU A 100 -12.97 19.33 4.33
CA LEU A 100 -12.12 18.20 4.01
C LEU A 100 -12.15 17.96 2.50
N ILE A 101 -10.98 17.80 1.90
CA ILE A 101 -10.83 17.16 0.60
C ILE A 101 -9.90 15.96 0.74
N THR A 102 -10.31 14.82 0.21
CA THR A 102 -9.50 13.61 0.20
C THR A 102 -9.26 13.15 -1.22
N PHE A 103 -8.08 12.63 -1.49
CA PHE A 103 -7.70 12.11 -2.80
C PHE A 103 -7.38 10.62 -2.72
N ASP A 104 -7.85 9.83 -3.68
CA ASP A 104 -7.07 8.66 -4.09
C ASP A 104 -5.78 9.10 -4.79
N LEU A 105 -4.82 8.18 -4.93
CA LEU A 105 -3.47 8.46 -5.39
C LEU A 105 -3.18 7.81 -6.74
N ASP A 106 -3.32 6.49 -6.83
CA ASP A 106 -2.90 5.73 -8.00
C ASP A 106 -3.88 5.97 -9.15
N ASP A 107 -3.42 6.38 -10.33
CA ASP A 107 -4.28 6.81 -11.45
C ASP A 107 -5.09 8.11 -11.22
N SER A 108 -5.15 8.62 -10.00
CA SER A 108 -5.75 9.91 -9.62
C SER A 108 -4.78 11.10 -9.64
N LEU A 109 -3.57 10.96 -9.07
CA LEU A 109 -2.55 12.04 -9.05
C LEU A 109 -1.36 11.78 -9.98
N TYR A 110 -1.20 10.54 -10.42
CA TYR A 110 -0.16 10.09 -11.33
C TYR A 110 -0.61 8.78 -12.01
N PRO A 111 -0.12 8.45 -13.20
CA PRO A 111 -0.47 7.19 -13.85
C PRO A 111 0.28 6.04 -13.17
N ILE A 112 -0.43 4.98 -12.77
CA ILE A 112 0.16 3.90 -11.96
C ILE A 112 1.11 2.99 -12.76
N ASP A 113 0.86 2.82 -14.06
CA ASP A 113 1.64 1.92 -14.93
C ASP A 113 3.15 2.25 -14.97
N PRO A 114 3.60 3.49 -15.30
CA PRO A 114 5.02 3.82 -15.29
C PRO A 114 5.63 3.77 -13.88
N VAL A 115 4.84 4.07 -12.84
CA VAL A 115 5.27 3.99 -11.44
C VAL A 115 5.62 2.55 -11.06
N LEU A 116 4.75 1.59 -11.39
CA LEU A 116 4.99 0.17 -11.14
C LEU A 116 6.11 -0.38 -12.02
N SER A 117 6.24 0.09 -13.27
CA SER A 117 7.35 -0.28 -14.15
C SER A 117 8.70 0.06 -13.53
N ASP A 118 8.87 1.29 -13.02
CA ASP A 118 10.10 1.72 -12.37
C ASP A 118 10.36 0.97 -11.07
N ALA A 119 9.34 0.78 -10.23
CA ALA A 119 9.47 0.00 -9.00
C ALA A 119 9.91 -1.45 -9.30
N ASN A 120 9.33 -2.09 -10.32
CA ASN A 120 9.71 -3.45 -10.74
C ASN A 120 11.17 -3.53 -11.25
N LYS A 121 11.69 -2.49 -11.91
CA LYS A 121 13.12 -2.39 -12.27
C LYS A 121 14.02 -2.29 -11.04
N ALA A 122 13.62 -1.51 -10.03
CA ALA A 122 14.35 -1.44 -8.76
C ALA A 122 14.32 -2.77 -8.01
N PHE A 123 13.21 -3.49 -8.03
CA PHE A 123 13.11 -4.86 -7.52
C PHE A 123 14.11 -5.80 -8.20
N SER A 124 14.11 -5.87 -9.53
CA SER A 124 15.04 -6.73 -10.29
C SER A 124 16.50 -6.37 -9.99
N THR A 125 16.81 -5.08 -9.90
CA THR A 125 18.14 -4.58 -9.52
C THR A 125 18.53 -5.02 -8.10
N ALA A 126 17.61 -4.93 -7.13
CA ALA A 126 17.84 -5.35 -5.76
C ALA A 126 18.07 -6.87 -5.67
N MET A 127 17.25 -7.68 -6.36
CA MET A 127 17.44 -9.13 -6.48
C MET A 127 18.82 -9.48 -7.04
N LYS A 128 19.24 -8.78 -8.11
CA LYS A 128 20.56 -8.97 -8.73
C LYS A 128 21.71 -8.68 -7.78
N ASN A 129 21.59 -7.67 -6.92
CA ASN A 129 22.60 -7.35 -5.91
C ASN A 129 22.77 -8.45 -4.86
N TYR A 130 21.73 -9.27 -4.63
CA TYR A 130 21.81 -10.48 -3.79
C TYR A 130 22.19 -11.74 -4.57
N GLY A 131 22.51 -11.62 -5.86
CA GLY A 131 22.95 -12.72 -6.73
C GLY A 131 21.81 -13.48 -7.42
N TYR A 132 20.62 -12.89 -7.50
CA TYR A 132 19.46 -13.46 -8.18
C TYR A 132 19.19 -12.71 -9.49
N ASP A 133 19.34 -13.39 -10.63
CA ASP A 133 19.01 -12.81 -11.94
C ASP A 133 17.54 -13.06 -12.25
N ILE A 134 16.76 -11.98 -12.38
CA ILE A 134 15.30 -12.01 -12.54
C ILE A 134 14.82 -10.86 -13.42
N ASN A 135 13.84 -11.11 -14.29
CA ASN A 135 13.21 -10.05 -15.07
C ASN A 135 12.23 -9.22 -14.21
N PRO A 136 12.06 -7.92 -14.48
CA PRO A 136 11.12 -7.06 -13.76
C PRO A 136 9.67 -7.57 -13.76
N GLU A 137 9.25 -8.31 -14.79
CA GLU A 137 7.88 -8.79 -14.96
C GLU A 137 7.58 -10.06 -14.14
N GLU A 138 8.60 -10.87 -13.81
CA GLU A 138 8.45 -12.14 -13.09
C GLU A 138 7.79 -11.96 -11.71
N ILE A 139 7.99 -10.82 -11.05
CA ILE A 139 7.36 -10.53 -9.77
C ILE A 139 5.83 -10.34 -9.86
N VAL A 140 5.33 -9.84 -11.00
CA VAL A 140 3.89 -9.65 -11.22
C VAL A 140 3.26 -11.03 -11.48
N GLU A 141 3.89 -11.83 -12.33
CA GLU A 141 3.44 -13.21 -12.60
C GLU A 141 3.44 -14.07 -11.33
N MET A 142 4.48 -13.97 -10.51
CA MET A 142 4.53 -14.68 -9.24
C MET A 142 3.47 -14.16 -8.26
N GLY A 143 3.20 -12.85 -8.24
CA GLY A 143 2.11 -12.28 -7.45
C GLY A 143 0.73 -12.83 -7.83
N ILE A 144 0.47 -12.99 -9.13
CA ILE A 144 -0.76 -13.63 -9.64
C ILE A 144 -0.83 -15.08 -9.14
N LYS A 145 0.24 -15.87 -9.29
CA LYS A 145 0.29 -17.26 -8.81
C LYS A 145 0.06 -17.37 -7.31
N VAL A 146 0.64 -16.47 -6.52
CA VAL A 146 0.45 -16.42 -5.06
C VAL A 146 -1.02 -16.26 -4.71
N ARG A 147 -1.74 -15.33 -5.37
CA ARG A 147 -3.17 -15.13 -5.13
C ARG A 147 -3.99 -16.33 -5.59
N GLU A 148 -3.72 -16.88 -6.77
CA GLU A 148 -4.44 -18.03 -7.32
C GLU A 148 -4.31 -19.27 -6.43
N GLU A 149 -3.09 -19.57 -5.96
CA GLU A 149 -2.84 -20.73 -5.10
C GLU A 149 -3.45 -20.57 -3.69
N ALA A 150 -3.59 -19.34 -3.21
CA ALA A 150 -4.25 -19.05 -1.94
C ALA A 150 -5.79 -19.08 -2.04
N GLY A 151 -6.37 -19.13 -3.24
CA GLY A 151 -7.81 -19.20 -3.46
C GLY A 151 -8.56 -18.01 -2.82
N PRO A 152 -9.67 -18.23 -2.09
CA PRO A 152 -10.40 -17.14 -1.42
C PRO A 152 -9.55 -16.33 -0.43
N ALA A 153 -8.55 -16.97 0.20
CA ALA A 153 -7.61 -16.25 1.07
C ALA A 153 -6.66 -15.35 0.27
N GLY A 154 -6.39 -15.67 -0.99
CA GLY A 154 -5.57 -14.88 -1.90
C GLY A 154 -6.18 -13.54 -2.25
N THR A 155 -7.50 -13.47 -2.39
CA THR A 155 -8.23 -12.20 -2.54
C THR A 155 -8.06 -11.33 -1.30
N ALA A 156 -8.01 -11.94 -0.11
CA ALA A 156 -7.85 -11.26 1.17
C ALA A 156 -6.40 -10.78 1.46
N MET A 157 -5.42 -11.16 0.64
CA MET A 157 -4.04 -10.73 0.83
C MET A 157 -3.85 -9.26 0.42
N SER A 158 -3.14 -8.51 1.25
CA SER A 158 -2.62 -7.18 0.90
C SER A 158 -1.64 -7.25 -0.26
N HIS A 159 -1.46 -6.13 -0.97
CA HIS A 159 -0.44 -6.01 -2.00
C HIS A 159 0.96 -6.27 -1.43
N THR A 160 1.20 -5.83 -0.19
CA THR A 160 2.44 -6.08 0.54
C THR A 160 2.68 -7.56 0.82
N GLU A 161 1.68 -8.28 1.34
CA GLU A 161 1.79 -9.72 1.60
C GLU A 161 2.06 -10.50 0.31
N VAL A 162 1.32 -10.18 -0.76
CA VAL A 162 1.52 -10.82 -2.07
C VAL A 162 2.92 -10.54 -2.60
N ARG A 163 3.40 -9.30 -2.51
CA ARG A 163 4.74 -8.93 -2.97
C ARG A 163 5.83 -9.61 -2.15
N LEU A 164 5.74 -9.60 -0.82
CA LEU A 164 6.73 -10.27 0.05
C LEU A 164 6.79 -11.77 -0.23
N GLU A 165 5.64 -12.43 -0.35
CA GLU A 165 5.56 -13.86 -0.67
C GLU A 165 6.09 -14.14 -2.09
N ALA A 166 5.77 -13.29 -3.07
CA ALA A 166 6.28 -13.44 -4.43
C ALA A 166 7.82 -13.31 -4.49
N ILE A 167 8.40 -12.31 -3.82
CA ILE A 167 9.86 -12.16 -3.69
C ILE A 167 10.46 -13.42 -3.06
N ARG A 168 9.87 -13.91 -1.96
CA ARG A 168 10.34 -15.08 -1.25
C ARG A 168 10.35 -16.32 -2.15
N ARG A 169 9.26 -16.58 -2.87
CA ARG A 169 9.13 -17.73 -3.76
C ARG A 169 10.10 -17.68 -4.93
N GLU A 170 10.30 -16.51 -5.53
CA GLU A 170 11.31 -16.33 -6.58
C GLU A 170 12.71 -16.64 -6.07
N MET A 171 13.08 -16.13 -4.89
CA MET A 171 14.36 -16.45 -4.28
C MET A 171 14.49 -17.96 -3.99
N GLU A 172 13.45 -18.59 -3.42
CA GLU A 172 13.45 -20.03 -3.15
C GLU A 172 13.62 -20.87 -4.41
N GLN A 173 12.95 -20.50 -5.50
CA GLN A 173 13.05 -21.17 -6.79
C GLN A 173 14.48 -21.10 -7.33
N LYS A 174 15.08 -19.91 -7.40
CA LYS A 174 16.46 -19.74 -7.88
C LYS A 174 17.48 -20.47 -6.99
N MET A 175 17.25 -20.49 -5.67
CA MET A 175 18.10 -21.25 -4.74
C MET A 175 17.96 -22.76 -4.95
N LEU A 176 16.74 -23.25 -5.21
CA LEU A 176 16.50 -24.65 -5.51
C LEU A 176 17.19 -25.06 -6.82
N GLU A 177 17.00 -24.30 -7.90
CA GLU A 177 17.64 -24.54 -9.20
C GLU A 177 19.16 -24.64 -9.04
N LYS A 178 19.77 -23.65 -8.35
CA LYS A 178 21.19 -23.66 -8.03
C LYS A 178 21.59 -24.90 -7.24
N LYS A 179 20.84 -25.26 -6.20
CA LYS A 179 21.17 -26.39 -5.34
C LYS A 179 21.07 -27.73 -6.07
N LEU A 180 20.08 -27.88 -6.93
CA LEU A 180 19.91 -29.05 -7.77
C LEU A 180 21.07 -29.19 -8.76
N MET A 181 21.50 -28.10 -9.40
CA MET A 181 22.68 -28.10 -10.28
C MET A 181 23.97 -28.48 -9.52
N GLU A 182 24.17 -27.95 -8.32
CA GLU A 182 25.30 -28.34 -7.45
C GLU A 182 25.27 -29.84 -7.12
N CYS A 183 24.12 -30.36 -6.68
CA CYS A 183 23.95 -31.79 -6.39
C CYS A 183 24.18 -32.66 -7.64
N ALA A 184 23.65 -32.27 -8.79
CA ALA A 184 23.84 -32.98 -10.07
C ALA A 184 25.33 -33.08 -10.41
N LYS A 185 26.05 -31.96 -10.29
CA LYS A 185 27.50 -31.89 -10.49
C LYS A 185 28.28 -32.77 -9.51
N ASP A 186 27.97 -32.71 -8.21
CA ASP A 186 28.64 -33.50 -7.17
C ASP A 186 28.48 -35.02 -7.39
N TRP A 187 27.35 -35.43 -7.99
CA TRP A 187 27.03 -36.82 -8.29
C TRP A 187 27.35 -37.23 -9.74
N ALA A 188 27.94 -36.33 -10.53
CA ALA A 188 28.22 -36.54 -11.96
C ALA A 188 27.01 -37.06 -12.74
N THR A 189 25.83 -36.48 -12.48
CA THR A 189 24.55 -36.85 -13.11
C THR A 189 23.81 -35.60 -13.59
N GLU A 190 22.76 -35.78 -14.39
CA GLU A 190 21.88 -34.68 -14.80
C GLU A 190 20.85 -34.36 -13.70
N VAL A 191 20.34 -33.12 -13.65
CA VAL A 191 19.38 -32.68 -12.62
C VAL A 191 18.10 -33.55 -12.64
N GLU A 192 17.65 -33.92 -13.83
CA GLU A 192 16.46 -34.77 -14.03
C GLU A 192 16.66 -36.15 -13.42
N SER A 193 17.90 -36.65 -13.45
CA SER A 193 18.31 -37.97 -12.96
C SER A 193 18.52 -38.01 -11.43
N LEU A 194 18.47 -36.88 -10.74
CA LEU A 194 18.53 -36.84 -9.28
C LEU A 194 17.35 -37.60 -8.64
N THR A 195 17.65 -38.36 -7.60
CA THR A 195 16.64 -39.14 -6.87
C THR A 195 15.67 -38.23 -6.10
N ALA A 196 14.44 -38.70 -5.87
CA ALA A 196 13.43 -37.94 -5.12
C ALA A 196 13.86 -37.52 -3.70
N PRO A 197 14.62 -38.32 -2.92
CA PRO A 197 15.17 -37.86 -1.64
C PRO A 197 16.11 -36.66 -1.78
N LEU A 198 16.97 -36.62 -2.81
CA LEU A 198 17.87 -35.48 -3.05
C LEU A 198 17.10 -34.22 -3.45
N LYS A 199 16.11 -34.35 -4.35
CA LYS A 199 15.25 -33.24 -4.77
C LYS A 199 14.51 -32.62 -3.56
N ARG A 200 13.86 -33.46 -2.73
CA ARG A 200 13.19 -33.00 -1.50
C ARG A 200 14.14 -32.37 -0.48
N SER A 201 15.37 -32.88 -0.36
CA SER A 201 16.38 -32.28 0.52
C SER A 201 16.82 -30.90 0.02
N ALA A 202 16.97 -30.73 -1.29
CA ALA A 202 17.31 -29.45 -1.91
C ALA A 202 16.18 -28.42 -1.74
N GLU A 203 14.91 -28.83 -1.95
CA GLU A 203 13.73 -28.01 -1.70
C GLU A 203 13.66 -27.52 -0.25
N LYS A 204 13.82 -28.43 0.71
CA LYS A 204 13.83 -28.07 2.13
C LYS A 204 14.96 -27.08 2.45
N TRP A 205 16.16 -27.31 1.90
CA TRP A 205 17.29 -26.42 2.08
C TRP A 205 16.99 -25.02 1.52
N ALA A 206 16.50 -24.92 0.29
CA ALA A 206 16.19 -23.63 -0.37
C ALA A 206 15.22 -22.79 0.47
N LYS A 207 14.13 -23.39 0.96
CA LYS A 207 13.16 -22.72 1.85
C LYS A 207 13.77 -22.17 3.14
N THR A 208 14.72 -22.90 3.71
CA THR A 208 15.40 -22.48 4.95
C THR A 208 16.53 -21.49 4.73
N ALA A 209 17.05 -21.41 3.50
CA ALA A 209 18.21 -20.60 3.18
C ALA A 209 17.84 -19.15 2.78
N VAL A 210 16.61 -18.92 2.34
CA VAL A 210 16.08 -17.56 2.08
C VAL A 210 15.81 -16.83 3.40
N SER A 211 16.60 -15.79 3.67
CA SER A 211 16.47 -14.95 4.87
C SER A 211 15.29 -13.99 4.77
N PRO A 212 14.39 -13.92 5.77
CA PRO A 212 13.30 -12.93 5.79
C PRO A 212 13.78 -11.49 5.68
N SER A 213 14.89 -11.12 6.33
CA SER A 213 15.41 -9.75 6.27
C SER A 213 15.91 -9.34 4.89
N VAL A 214 16.32 -10.30 4.06
CA VAL A 214 16.72 -10.03 2.67
C VAL A 214 15.48 -9.78 1.82
N VAL A 215 14.43 -10.59 2.00
CA VAL A 215 13.13 -10.40 1.36
C VAL A 215 12.57 -9.01 1.68
N GLU A 216 12.56 -8.63 2.97
CA GLU A 216 12.15 -7.30 3.42
C GLU A 216 13.01 -6.19 2.80
N SER A 217 14.34 -6.34 2.76
CA SER A 217 15.22 -5.33 2.17
C SER A 217 14.97 -5.14 0.67
N ILE A 218 14.64 -6.20 -0.06
CA ILE A 218 14.30 -6.14 -1.49
C ILE A 218 12.94 -5.46 -1.67
N TYR A 219 11.96 -5.83 -0.85
CA TYR A 219 10.65 -5.17 -0.84
C TYR A 219 10.78 -3.67 -0.54
N SER A 220 11.55 -3.27 0.48
CA SER A 220 11.78 -1.85 0.80
C SER A 220 12.49 -1.09 -0.32
N ALA A 221 13.29 -1.75 -1.16
CA ALA A 221 13.86 -1.12 -2.36
C ALA A 221 12.78 -0.84 -3.40
N TRP A 222 11.88 -1.79 -3.65
CA TRP A 222 10.72 -1.63 -4.53
C TRP A 222 9.77 -0.53 -4.02
N GLU A 223 9.42 -0.55 -2.73
CA GLU A 223 8.49 0.39 -2.11
C GLU A 223 9.01 1.83 -2.19
N ARG A 224 10.27 2.06 -1.80
CA ARG A 224 10.89 3.40 -1.92
C ARG A 224 10.91 3.90 -3.36
N GLU A 225 11.22 3.03 -4.32
CA GLU A 225 11.21 3.42 -5.72
C GLU A 225 9.80 3.75 -6.19
N ARG A 226 8.77 3.01 -5.73
CA ARG A 226 7.36 3.33 -6.02
C ARG A 226 7.00 4.74 -5.55
N HIS A 227 7.38 5.14 -4.32
CA HIS A 227 7.11 6.51 -3.83
C HIS A 227 7.87 7.57 -4.65
N HIS A 228 9.16 7.35 -4.93
CA HIS A 228 9.93 8.28 -5.75
C HIS A 228 9.42 8.37 -7.19
N SER A 229 8.97 7.25 -7.77
CA SER A 229 8.47 7.23 -9.13
C SER A 229 7.11 7.92 -9.24
N ALA A 230 6.23 7.76 -8.26
CA ALA A 230 4.98 8.50 -8.17
C ALA A 230 5.23 10.02 -8.18
N GLU A 231 6.20 10.51 -7.41
CA GLU A 231 6.61 11.92 -7.40
C GLU A 231 7.15 12.41 -8.75
N ARG A 232 7.88 11.57 -9.49
CA ARG A 232 8.38 11.91 -10.83
C ARG A 232 7.29 11.92 -11.91
N HIS A 233 6.22 11.16 -11.70
CA HIS A 233 5.15 10.95 -12.67
C HIS A 233 3.85 11.66 -12.30
N LEU A 234 3.88 12.61 -11.36
CA LEU A 234 2.72 13.47 -11.08
C LEU A 234 2.18 14.07 -12.38
N TYR A 235 0.85 14.13 -12.50
CA TYR A 235 0.25 14.83 -13.62
C TYR A 235 0.66 16.32 -13.59
N PRO A 236 0.86 16.96 -14.76
CA PRO A 236 1.54 18.26 -14.85
C PRO A 236 0.93 19.38 -13.99
N ASP A 237 -0.39 19.34 -13.81
CA ASP A 237 -1.24 20.36 -13.21
C ASP A 237 -1.69 20.02 -11.77
N VAL A 238 -1.24 18.90 -11.19
CA VAL A 238 -1.61 18.48 -9.83
C VAL A 238 -1.17 19.50 -8.77
N ILE A 239 0.08 19.95 -8.84
CA ILE A 239 0.62 20.87 -7.81
C ILE A 239 -0.07 22.22 -7.86
N GLU A 240 -0.24 22.79 -9.06
CA GLU A 240 -0.93 24.07 -9.26
C GLU A 240 -2.39 23.97 -8.79
N THR A 241 -3.06 22.87 -9.12
CA THR A 241 -4.45 22.63 -8.71
C THR A 241 -4.59 22.56 -7.19
N ILE A 242 -3.75 21.77 -6.51
CA ILE A 242 -3.79 21.64 -5.04
C ILE A 242 -3.42 22.96 -4.35
N GLN A 243 -2.46 23.72 -4.89
CA GLN A 243 -2.14 25.06 -4.41
C GLN A 243 -3.36 25.98 -4.49
N LYS A 244 -4.01 26.05 -5.65
CA LYS A 244 -5.21 26.85 -5.86
C LYS A 244 -6.32 26.48 -4.88
N ILE A 245 -6.55 25.19 -4.64
CA ILE A 245 -7.53 24.72 -3.63
C ILE A 245 -7.19 25.25 -2.22
N LYS A 246 -5.91 25.23 -1.80
CA LYS A 246 -5.52 25.77 -0.48
C LYS A 246 -5.63 27.30 -0.42
N GLU A 247 -5.40 27.99 -1.53
CA GLU A 247 -5.56 29.46 -1.62
C GLU A 247 -7.03 29.87 -1.51
N GLU A 248 -7.93 29.18 -2.23
CA GLU A 248 -9.37 29.45 -2.24
C GLU A 248 -10.06 28.95 -0.96
N HIS A 249 -9.52 27.91 -0.33
CA HIS A 249 -10.04 27.32 0.91
C HIS A 249 -8.94 27.20 1.99
N PRO A 250 -8.49 28.31 2.63
CA PRO A 250 -7.34 28.31 3.53
C PRO A 250 -7.48 27.48 4.81
N ASN A 251 -8.69 27.03 5.14
CA ASN A 251 -8.95 26.17 6.30
C ASN A 251 -9.24 24.70 5.90
N VAL A 252 -9.15 24.35 4.61
CA VAL A 252 -9.37 22.97 4.16
C VAL A 252 -8.26 22.07 4.67
N LEU A 253 -8.62 20.89 5.16
CA LEU A 253 -7.68 19.80 5.37
C LEU A 253 -7.64 18.92 4.11
N ILE A 254 -6.44 18.57 3.67
CA ILE A 254 -6.21 17.73 2.51
C ILE A 254 -5.70 16.37 2.98
N GLY A 255 -6.47 15.31 2.75
CA GLY A 255 -6.12 13.94 3.07
C GLY A 255 -5.88 13.09 1.82
N ALA A 256 -5.20 11.95 2.01
CA ALA A 256 -5.19 10.86 1.04
C ALA A 256 -5.88 9.63 1.61
N VAL A 257 -6.57 8.89 0.76
CA VAL A 257 -7.22 7.61 1.05
C VAL A 257 -6.85 6.67 -0.08
N THR A 258 -6.12 5.59 0.19
CA THR A 258 -5.61 4.69 -0.86
C THR A 258 -5.73 3.22 -0.46
N ASP A 259 -5.93 2.36 -1.46
CA ASP A 259 -5.86 0.91 -1.32
C ASP A 259 -4.43 0.33 -1.35
N GLY A 260 -3.46 1.15 -1.78
CA GLY A 260 -2.06 0.78 -1.90
C GLY A 260 -1.17 1.34 -0.78
N LYS A 261 0.15 1.20 -0.98
CA LYS A 261 1.20 1.74 -0.09
C LYS A 261 1.60 3.18 -0.41
N ALA A 262 0.92 3.84 -1.35
CA ALA A 262 1.25 5.21 -1.71
C ALA A 262 1.06 6.13 -0.50
N ASN A 263 1.96 7.09 -0.33
CA ASN A 263 1.86 8.06 0.75
C ASN A 263 2.41 9.42 0.28
N PRO A 264 1.55 10.42 0.06
CA PRO A 264 2.00 11.73 -0.43
C PRO A 264 2.87 12.45 0.60
N MET A 265 2.78 12.10 1.88
CA MET A 265 3.64 12.67 2.93
C MET A 265 5.11 12.23 2.81
N LEU A 266 5.39 11.18 2.02
CA LEU A 266 6.76 10.74 1.70
C LEU A 266 7.30 11.39 0.41
N MET A 267 6.47 12.09 -0.35
CA MET A 267 6.85 12.81 -1.58
C MET A 267 7.29 14.24 -1.21
N VAL A 268 8.44 14.33 -0.54
CA VAL A 268 8.90 15.52 0.19
C VAL A 268 9.20 16.74 -0.69
N PHE A 269 9.39 16.55 -2.00
CA PHE A 269 9.70 17.62 -2.93
C PHE A 269 8.46 18.12 -3.69
N SER A 270 7.30 17.49 -3.51
CA SER A 270 6.08 17.76 -4.26
C SER A 270 4.83 17.78 -3.36
N LEU A 271 4.21 16.63 -3.08
CA LEU A 271 2.90 16.55 -2.43
C LEU A 271 2.94 16.74 -0.90
N ALA A 272 4.02 16.35 -0.22
CA ALA A 272 4.06 16.34 1.24
C ALA A 272 3.70 17.68 1.92
N PRO A 273 4.06 18.87 1.38
CA PRO A 273 3.66 20.16 1.95
C PRO A 273 2.15 20.43 1.92
N TYR A 274 1.39 19.73 1.07
CA TYR A 274 -0.02 20.01 0.86
C TYR A 274 -0.95 19.08 1.65
N PHE A 275 -0.52 17.84 1.92
CA PHE A 275 -1.33 16.83 2.60
C PHE A 275 -1.14 16.86 4.13
N ASP A 276 -2.25 16.79 4.85
CA ASP A 276 -2.33 16.79 6.31
C ASP A 276 -2.33 15.37 6.91
N PHE A 277 -2.82 14.37 6.15
CA PHE A 277 -2.79 12.97 6.54
C PHE A 277 -2.91 12.03 5.32
N CYS A 278 -2.60 10.76 5.54
CA CYS A 278 -2.81 9.68 4.59
C CYS A 278 -3.40 8.47 5.33
N MET A 279 -4.46 7.90 4.78
CA MET A 279 -5.06 6.64 5.20
C MET A 279 -4.76 5.60 4.11
N SER A 280 -4.20 4.45 4.50
CA SER A 280 -3.86 3.37 3.59
C SER A 280 -4.45 2.04 4.09
N TRP A 281 -5.08 1.28 3.19
CA TRP A 281 -5.57 -0.08 3.50
C TRP A 281 -4.43 -1.03 3.91
N GLU A 282 -3.23 -0.74 3.44
CA GLU A 282 -2.07 -1.58 3.67
C GLU A 282 -1.43 -1.35 5.05
N ASP A 283 -1.73 -0.22 5.70
CA ASP A 283 -1.14 0.16 6.99
C ASP A 283 -1.97 -0.28 8.20
N ASP A 284 -3.27 -0.55 8.03
CA ASP A 284 -4.17 -1.04 9.09
C ASP A 284 -4.62 -2.49 8.85
N ALA A 285 -3.91 -3.44 9.47
CA ALA A 285 -4.24 -4.86 9.38
C ALA A 285 -5.62 -5.21 9.99
N ALA A 286 -6.11 -4.43 10.98
CA ALA A 286 -7.41 -4.65 11.59
C ALA A 286 -8.53 -4.14 10.66
N GLY A 287 -8.38 -2.92 10.13
CA GLY A 287 -9.29 -2.34 9.13
C GLY A 287 -9.39 -3.17 7.85
N ARG A 288 -8.29 -3.81 7.43
CA ARG A 288 -8.28 -4.72 6.27
C ARG A 288 -9.18 -5.95 6.46
N THR A 289 -9.25 -6.51 7.66
CA THR A 289 -10.14 -7.65 7.93
C THR A 289 -11.61 -7.23 7.87
N GLU A 290 -11.91 -5.98 8.22
CA GLU A 290 -13.23 -5.37 8.11
C GLU A 290 -13.59 -5.09 6.65
N PHE A 291 -12.66 -4.52 5.86
CA PHE A 291 -12.79 -4.35 4.42
C PHE A 291 -13.22 -5.62 3.69
N PHE A 292 -12.53 -6.75 3.93
CA PHE A 292 -12.87 -7.99 3.24
C PHE A 292 -14.21 -8.57 3.68
N LYS A 293 -14.66 -8.28 4.90
CA LYS A 293 -16.04 -8.60 5.30
C LYS A 293 -17.03 -7.73 4.54
N GLU A 294 -16.74 -6.44 4.37
CA GLU A 294 -17.57 -5.55 3.55
C GLU A 294 -17.63 -6.08 2.11
N LEU A 295 -16.47 -6.27 1.47
CA LEU A 295 -16.33 -6.73 0.08
C LEU A 295 -16.94 -8.12 -0.19
N GLY A 296 -16.94 -9.00 0.82
CA GLY A 296 -17.56 -10.33 0.73
C GLY A 296 -19.06 -10.36 1.02
N ASN A 297 -19.61 -9.30 1.64
CA ASN A 297 -21.03 -9.17 1.98
C ASN A 297 -21.78 -8.20 1.07
N VAL A 298 -21.09 -7.42 0.24
CA VAL A 298 -21.74 -6.59 -0.77
C VAL A 298 -22.28 -7.48 -1.89
N ASP A 299 -23.57 -7.82 -1.78
CA ASP A 299 -24.42 -8.32 -2.87
C ASP A 299 -24.61 -7.22 -3.95
N GLY A 300 -23.50 -6.71 -4.51
CA GLY A 300 -23.48 -5.62 -5.50
C GLY A 300 -23.71 -4.22 -4.93
N ASN A 301 -23.64 -4.04 -3.61
CA ASN A 301 -23.66 -2.71 -3.00
C ASN A 301 -22.23 -2.10 -2.97
N ALA A 302 -22.09 -0.79 -3.08
CA ALA A 302 -20.80 -0.10 -3.16
C ALA A 302 -20.29 0.39 -1.78
N ASP A 303 -20.93 -0.06 -0.70
CA ASP A 303 -20.67 0.33 0.69
C ASP A 303 -19.34 -0.20 1.22
N LEU A 304 -18.24 0.40 0.78
CA LEU A 304 -16.90 0.24 1.37
C LEU A 304 -16.63 1.42 2.29
N GLN A 305 -16.98 1.28 3.56
CA GLN A 305 -17.12 2.44 4.44
C GLN A 305 -15.95 2.61 5.40
N TRP A 306 -15.27 1.53 5.78
CA TRP A 306 -14.33 1.57 6.91
C TRP A 306 -13.21 2.63 6.73
N ILE A 307 -12.55 2.70 5.57
CA ILE A 307 -11.40 3.63 5.41
C ILE A 307 -11.88 5.07 5.36
N TYR A 308 -13.05 5.30 4.76
CA TYR A 308 -13.63 6.62 4.60
C TYR A 308 -14.15 7.13 5.95
N ASN A 309 -14.76 6.27 6.76
CA ASN A 309 -15.05 6.55 8.16
C ASN A 309 -13.78 6.90 8.94
N ALA A 310 -12.71 6.11 8.79
CA ALA A 310 -11.43 6.39 9.46
C ALA A 310 -10.80 7.72 8.99
N ALA A 311 -10.92 8.07 7.71
CA ALA A 311 -10.49 9.35 7.17
C ALA A 311 -11.30 10.53 7.75
N TYR A 312 -12.62 10.37 7.86
CA TYR A 312 -13.50 11.37 8.46
C TYR A 312 -13.26 11.55 9.96
N GLU A 313 -13.00 10.47 10.69
CA GLU A 313 -12.59 10.52 12.09
C GLU A 313 -11.25 11.24 12.24
N LYS A 314 -10.28 10.95 11.37
CA LYS A 314 -8.98 11.62 11.36
C LYS A 314 -9.13 13.12 11.12
N TYR A 315 -9.96 13.51 10.16
CA TYR A 315 -10.34 14.89 9.91
C TYR A 315 -10.93 15.54 11.17
N THR A 316 -11.90 14.90 11.81
CA THR A 316 -12.58 15.41 13.00
C THR A 316 -11.57 15.67 14.13
N GLN A 317 -10.63 14.75 14.35
CA GLN A 317 -9.55 14.92 15.33
C GLN A 317 -8.64 16.11 15.00
N LEU A 318 -8.21 16.26 13.75
CA LEU A 318 -7.35 17.37 13.32
C LEU A 318 -8.07 18.73 13.40
N ALA A 319 -9.34 18.78 13.02
CA ALA A 319 -10.17 19.97 13.10
C ALA A 319 -10.38 20.42 14.57
N GLN A 320 -10.65 19.46 15.47
CA GLN A 320 -10.76 19.73 16.92
C GLN A 320 -9.44 20.23 17.51
N ASN A 321 -8.32 19.61 17.17
CA ASN A 321 -6.99 20.04 17.61
C ASN A 321 -6.66 21.47 17.15
N SER A 322 -7.02 21.80 15.91
CA SER A 322 -6.82 23.13 15.33
C SER A 322 -7.67 24.18 16.05
N LYS A 323 -8.93 23.86 16.40
CA LYS A 323 -9.79 24.73 17.22
C LYS A 323 -9.21 24.91 18.62
N ALA A 324 -8.73 23.85 19.26
CA ALA A 324 -8.13 23.91 20.60
C ALA A 324 -6.87 24.80 20.64
N LEU A 325 -6.05 24.80 19.58
CA LEU A 325 -4.87 25.67 19.47
C LEU A 325 -5.24 27.14 19.24
N LYS A 326 -6.31 27.42 18.47
CA LYS A 326 -6.80 28.78 18.21
C LYS A 326 -7.49 29.39 19.44
N ASN A 327 -8.15 28.59 20.28
CA ASN A 327 -8.95 29.03 21.43
C ASN A 327 -8.16 29.46 22.69
N THR A 328 -6.93 29.98 22.56
CA THR A 328 -6.19 30.56 23.69
C THR A 328 -6.46 32.04 23.97
N SER A 329 -7.26 32.72 23.15
CA SER A 329 -7.85 34.03 23.51
C SER A 329 -9.13 34.28 22.71
N ASP A 330 -10.25 34.42 23.42
CA ASP A 330 -11.53 34.97 22.95
C ASP A 330 -12.19 34.29 21.75
N CYS A 331 -13.12 33.35 21.98
CA CYS A 331 -14.26 33.14 21.06
C CYS A 331 -15.45 32.51 21.79
N GLN A 332 -16.56 33.25 21.78
CA GLN A 332 -17.90 32.78 22.12
C GLN A 332 -18.33 31.73 21.07
N GLU A 333 -19.06 30.70 21.52
CA GLU A 333 -19.69 29.71 20.63
C GLU A 333 -20.71 30.42 19.75
N GLU A 334 -20.36 30.75 18.51
CA GLU A 334 -21.35 31.18 17.51
C GLU A 334 -22.20 29.95 17.11
N GLU A 335 -23.35 29.82 17.76
CA GLU A 335 -24.42 28.91 17.36
C GLU A 335 -24.87 29.22 15.93
N GLY A 336 -24.56 28.34 14.97
CA GLY A 336 -25.06 28.45 13.59
C GLY A 336 -24.07 28.13 12.46
N PHE A 337 -22.88 27.60 12.75
CA PHE A 337 -21.98 27.10 11.70
C PHE A 337 -22.56 25.83 11.06
N GLU A 338 -22.87 25.90 9.77
CA GLU A 338 -23.19 24.72 8.96
C GLU A 338 -21.99 23.77 8.95
N GLU A 339 -22.27 22.46 9.00
CA GLU A 339 -21.24 21.43 8.93
C GLU A 339 -20.47 21.59 7.62
N PRO A 340 -19.13 21.67 7.66
CA PRO A 340 -18.34 21.89 6.46
C PRO A 340 -18.41 20.66 5.55
N VAL A 341 -18.35 20.91 4.25
CA VAL A 341 -18.46 19.87 3.22
C VAL A 341 -17.17 19.06 3.17
N TRP A 342 -17.33 17.74 3.03
CA TRP A 342 -16.27 16.81 2.67
C TRP A 342 -16.42 16.42 1.20
N ILE A 343 -15.33 16.54 0.44
CA ILE A 343 -15.22 16.05 -0.94
C ILE A 343 -14.17 14.93 -1.03
N HIS A 344 -14.49 13.85 -1.74
CA HIS A 344 -13.51 12.84 -2.15
C HIS A 344 -13.32 12.88 -3.67
N VAL A 345 -12.07 12.75 -4.10
CA VAL A 345 -11.64 12.80 -5.49
C VAL A 345 -10.88 11.53 -5.81
N GLY A 346 -11.31 10.76 -6.80
CA GLY A 346 -10.68 9.51 -7.19
C GLY A 346 -11.04 9.08 -8.62
N ASP A 347 -10.45 7.99 -9.11
CA ASP A 347 -10.60 7.51 -10.48
C ASP A 347 -11.43 6.21 -10.61
N ASP A 348 -11.72 5.54 -9.50
CA ASP A 348 -12.52 4.32 -9.46
C ASP A 348 -13.96 4.59 -9.00
N LEU A 349 -14.93 4.12 -9.78
CA LEU A 349 -16.35 4.29 -9.44
C LEU A 349 -16.72 3.56 -8.15
N ALA A 350 -16.41 2.27 -8.05
CA ALA A 350 -16.83 1.49 -6.89
C ALA A 350 -16.13 1.94 -5.61
N TYR A 351 -14.80 2.06 -5.66
CA TYR A 351 -14.00 2.24 -4.47
C TYR A 351 -13.95 3.70 -4.03
N ASP A 352 -13.71 4.61 -4.98
CA ASP A 352 -13.59 6.03 -4.64
C ASP A 352 -14.95 6.69 -4.52
N VAL A 353 -15.78 6.59 -5.55
CA VAL A 353 -17.10 7.25 -5.55
C VAL A 353 -18.05 6.53 -4.60
N GLY A 354 -18.27 5.23 -4.80
CA GLY A 354 -19.20 4.44 -4.00
C GLY A 354 -18.84 4.42 -2.53
N GLY A 355 -17.60 4.05 -2.20
CA GLY A 355 -17.12 3.97 -0.82
C GLY A 355 -17.22 5.30 -0.06
N SER A 356 -16.79 6.40 -0.69
CA SER A 356 -16.81 7.71 -0.02
C SER A 356 -18.22 8.32 0.08
N ALA A 357 -19.06 8.18 -0.95
CA ALA A 357 -20.43 8.70 -0.95
C ALA A 357 -21.27 8.07 0.17
N SER A 358 -21.10 6.77 0.41
CA SER A 358 -21.78 6.04 1.48
C SER A 358 -21.40 6.53 2.89
N CYS A 359 -20.26 7.22 3.02
CA CYS A 359 -19.83 7.89 4.24
C CYS A 359 -20.24 9.38 4.32
N GLY A 360 -21.00 9.88 3.35
CA GLY A 360 -21.48 11.26 3.31
C GLY A 360 -20.53 12.24 2.62
N ALA A 361 -19.47 11.77 1.98
CA ALA A 361 -18.65 12.61 1.11
C ALA A 361 -19.43 13.02 -0.14
N LYS A 362 -19.12 14.22 -0.63
CA LYS A 362 -19.38 14.61 -2.02
C LYS A 362 -18.29 14.04 -2.91
N THR A 363 -18.62 13.65 -4.14
CA THR A 363 -17.68 12.88 -4.97
C THR A 363 -17.33 13.61 -6.26
N ILE A 364 -16.05 13.56 -6.61
CA ILE A 364 -15.57 13.97 -7.92
C ILE A 364 -14.86 12.79 -8.56
N LEU A 365 -15.40 12.30 -9.67
CA LEU A 365 -14.76 11.26 -10.46
C LEU A 365 -13.78 11.88 -11.47
N LEU A 366 -12.52 11.46 -11.36
CA LEU A 366 -11.45 11.76 -12.31
C LEU A 366 -11.54 10.81 -13.51
N ASP A 367 -12.23 11.22 -14.56
CA ASP A 367 -12.26 10.50 -15.84
C ASP A 367 -11.33 11.20 -16.83
N LEU A 368 -10.03 11.17 -16.51
CA LEU A 368 -9.02 12.01 -17.16
C LEU A 368 -8.88 11.70 -18.65
N ASP A 369 -8.58 12.72 -19.45
CA ASP A 369 -8.32 12.57 -20.89
C ASP A 369 -7.23 11.51 -21.15
N GLU A 370 -7.26 10.82 -22.31
CA GLU A 370 -6.34 9.71 -22.63
C GLU A 370 -4.85 10.10 -22.52
N GLU A 371 -4.53 11.38 -22.68
CA GLU A 371 -3.16 11.92 -22.56
C GLU A 371 -2.56 11.76 -21.16
N TYR A 372 -3.39 11.62 -20.12
CA TYR A 372 -2.95 11.36 -18.75
C TYR A 372 -2.45 9.92 -18.57
N GLY A 373 -2.81 9.00 -19.47
CA GLY A 373 -2.39 7.60 -19.36
C GLY A 373 -3.03 6.86 -18.17
N GLN A 374 -4.16 7.35 -17.68
CA GLN A 374 -4.94 6.72 -16.61
C GLN A 374 -5.40 5.31 -17.01
N THR A 375 -5.03 4.30 -16.24
CA THR A 375 -5.26 2.90 -16.61
C THR A 375 -6.46 2.24 -15.91
N ALA A 376 -6.96 2.81 -14.82
CA ALA A 376 -8.05 2.26 -14.02
C ALA A 376 -9.32 1.97 -14.83
N LYS A 377 -9.73 2.90 -15.70
CA LYS A 377 -10.90 2.74 -16.58
C LYS A 377 -10.73 1.69 -17.67
N LEU A 378 -9.49 1.31 -18.00
CA LEU A 378 -9.22 0.30 -19.02
C LEU A 378 -9.64 -1.10 -18.54
N ARG A 379 -9.56 -1.36 -17.23
CA ARG A 379 -9.93 -2.63 -16.57
C ARG A 379 -11.33 -3.12 -16.98
N PHE A 380 -12.25 -2.18 -17.20
CA PHE A 380 -13.66 -2.46 -17.53
C PHE A 380 -13.99 -2.30 -19.03
N ARG A 381 -13.04 -1.85 -19.85
CA ARG A 381 -13.17 -1.70 -21.32
C ARG A 381 -12.60 -2.87 -22.11
N GLY A 382 -12.28 -3.98 -21.43
CA GLY A 382 -11.74 -5.19 -22.05
C GLY A 382 -10.23 -5.16 -22.29
N VAL A 383 -9.52 -4.12 -21.83
CA VAL A 383 -8.05 -4.04 -21.88
C VAL A 383 -7.53 -4.17 -20.46
N MET A 384 -6.97 -5.33 -20.13
CA MET A 384 -6.43 -5.57 -18.80
C MET A 384 -5.03 -4.97 -18.68
N PRO A 385 -4.78 -4.05 -17.73
CA PRO A 385 -3.43 -3.56 -17.49
C PRO A 385 -2.51 -4.69 -17.04
N ALA A 386 -1.25 -4.67 -17.49
CA ALA A 386 -0.28 -5.74 -17.21
C ALA A 386 0.03 -5.91 -15.72
N TRP A 387 -0.16 -4.85 -14.94
CA TRP A 387 0.06 -4.83 -13.50
C TRP A 387 -1.12 -5.38 -12.68
N ASN A 388 -2.28 -5.61 -13.29
CA ASN A 388 -3.46 -6.06 -12.55
C ASN A 388 -3.30 -7.50 -12.07
N THR A 389 -3.46 -7.71 -10.75
CA THR A 389 -3.46 -9.05 -10.13
C THR A 389 -4.85 -9.51 -9.70
N ALA A 390 -5.90 -8.72 -9.94
CA ALA A 390 -7.26 -9.05 -9.54
C ALA A 390 -7.80 -10.26 -10.32
N SER A 391 -8.57 -11.11 -9.63
CA SER A 391 -9.20 -12.28 -10.27
C SER A 391 -10.36 -11.87 -11.19
N LYS A 392 -10.76 -12.77 -12.11
CA LYS A 392 -11.92 -12.52 -12.99
C LYS A 392 -13.23 -12.36 -12.21
N GLU A 393 -13.38 -13.09 -11.11
CA GLU A 393 -14.54 -13.01 -10.24
C GLU A 393 -14.60 -11.66 -9.51
N GLU A 394 -13.47 -11.23 -8.96
CA GLU A 394 -13.33 -9.91 -8.34
C GLU A 394 -13.66 -8.79 -9.33
N LEU A 395 -13.16 -8.87 -10.57
CA LEU A 395 -13.47 -7.90 -11.62
C LEU A 395 -14.95 -7.87 -12.00
N ALA A 396 -15.62 -9.03 -12.01
CA ALA A 396 -17.06 -9.10 -12.26
C ALA A 396 -17.87 -8.43 -11.14
N ASN A 397 -17.50 -8.66 -9.88
CA ASN A 397 -18.12 -8.02 -8.72
C ASN A 397 -17.88 -6.51 -8.73
N ARG A 398 -16.63 -6.07 -8.98
CA ARG A 398 -16.29 -4.65 -9.13
C ARG A 398 -17.08 -3.97 -10.25
N LYS A 399 -17.33 -4.66 -11.36
CA LYS A 399 -18.16 -4.11 -12.43
C LYS A 399 -19.59 -3.81 -11.93
N ALA A 400 -20.20 -4.72 -11.17
CA ALA A 400 -21.54 -4.49 -10.62
C ALA A 400 -21.55 -3.30 -9.64
N MET A 401 -20.50 -3.16 -8.82
CA MET A 401 -20.33 -2.02 -7.93
C MET A 401 -20.14 -0.70 -8.68
N ASN A 402 -19.36 -0.70 -9.77
CA ASN A 402 -19.20 0.49 -10.63
C ASN A 402 -20.53 0.93 -11.24
N ASP A 403 -21.32 -0.03 -11.74
CA ASP A 403 -22.64 0.27 -12.32
C ASP A 403 -23.57 0.89 -11.25
N ALA A 404 -23.45 0.49 -9.98
CA ALA A 404 -24.22 1.05 -8.87
C ALA A 404 -23.71 2.43 -8.39
N ALA A 405 -22.40 2.66 -8.41
CA ALA A 405 -21.79 3.89 -7.93
C ALA A 405 -21.89 5.06 -8.92
N GLU A 406 -22.25 4.82 -10.18
CA GLU A 406 -22.38 5.87 -11.20
C GLU A 406 -23.40 6.95 -10.82
N GLU A 407 -24.50 6.58 -10.15
CA GLU A 407 -25.50 7.55 -9.66
C GLU A 407 -25.02 8.38 -8.46
N MET A 408 -23.90 7.99 -7.84
CA MET A 408 -23.32 8.65 -6.68
C MET A 408 -22.26 9.71 -7.05
N VAL A 409 -21.98 9.89 -8.34
CA VAL A 409 -21.04 10.90 -8.85
C VAL A 409 -21.67 12.30 -8.76
N ASP A 410 -21.17 13.18 -7.90
CA ASP A 410 -21.65 14.59 -7.87
C ASP A 410 -21.06 15.41 -9.03
N LYS A 411 -19.77 15.23 -9.34
CA LYS A 411 -19.10 15.86 -10.50
C LYS A 411 -18.16 14.89 -11.20
N ARG A 412 -17.97 15.09 -12.49
CA ARG A 412 -16.99 14.37 -13.31
C ARG A 412 -16.08 15.38 -13.99
N VAL A 413 -14.77 15.17 -13.91
CA VAL A 413 -13.78 16.04 -14.56
C VAL A 413 -12.85 15.20 -15.45
N SER A 414 -12.41 15.78 -16.56
CA SER A 414 -11.46 15.12 -17.47
C SER A 414 -10.04 15.67 -17.37
N ARG A 415 -9.82 16.68 -16.52
CA ARG A 415 -8.51 17.32 -16.28
C ARG A 415 -8.41 17.74 -14.83
N MET A 416 -7.21 17.69 -14.27
CA MET A 416 -6.98 18.11 -12.89
C MET A 416 -7.29 19.59 -12.68
N SER A 417 -6.95 20.44 -13.66
CA SER A 417 -7.25 21.88 -13.62
C SER A 417 -8.73 22.25 -13.46
N MET A 418 -9.67 21.32 -13.67
CA MET A 418 -11.12 21.54 -13.51
C MET A 418 -11.61 21.33 -12.07
N LEU A 419 -10.78 20.76 -11.19
CA LEU A 419 -11.17 20.46 -9.81
C LEU A 419 -11.65 21.69 -9.01
N PRO A 420 -10.99 22.85 -9.06
CA PRO A 420 -11.43 24.02 -8.30
C PRO A 420 -12.85 24.45 -8.68
N ASP A 421 -13.16 24.47 -9.97
CA ASP A 421 -14.50 24.85 -10.46
C ASP A 421 -15.55 23.81 -10.03
N ALA A 422 -15.22 22.51 -10.10
CA ALA A 422 -16.12 21.43 -9.65
C ALA A 422 -16.39 21.49 -8.14
N ILE A 423 -15.37 21.80 -7.33
CA ILE A 423 -15.52 22.03 -5.88
C ILE A 423 -16.48 23.20 -5.65
N ASP A 424 -16.27 24.31 -6.34
CA ASP A 424 -17.10 25.51 -6.23
C ASP A 424 -18.57 25.25 -6.54
N GLU A 425 -18.86 24.49 -7.60
CA GLU A 425 -20.22 24.07 -7.97
C GLU A 425 -20.87 23.22 -6.87
N ILE A 426 -20.14 22.24 -6.31
CA ILE A 426 -20.62 21.42 -5.18
C ILE A 426 -20.96 22.30 -3.96
N LEU A 427 -20.12 23.29 -3.64
CA LEU A 427 -20.34 24.19 -2.50
C LEU A 427 -21.52 25.15 -2.72
N LYS A 428 -21.84 25.50 -3.97
CA LYS A 428 -23.03 26.27 -4.37
C LYS A 428 -24.29 25.41 -4.41
N GLY A 429 -24.14 24.09 -4.41
CA GLY A 429 -25.24 23.12 -4.53
C GLY A 429 -25.77 23.01 -5.96
N GLU A 430 -24.87 23.15 -6.94
CA GLU A 430 -25.14 23.11 -8.39
C GLU A 430 -24.84 21.74 -9.01
#